data_AF-A0A3C0CWC3-F1
#
_entry.id   AF-A0A3C0CWC3-F1
#
_cell.length_a   1.000
_cell.length_b   1.000
_cell.length_c   1.000
_cell.angle_alpha   90.00
_cell.angle_beta   90.00
_cell.angle_gamma   90.00
#
_symmetry.space_group_name_H-M   'P 1'
#
loop_
_entity.id
_entity.type
_entity.pdbx_description
1 polymer ?
#
loop_
_entity_poly.entity_id
_entity_poly.type
_entity_poly.pdbx_seq_one_letter_code
_entity_poly.pdbx_strand_id
1 'polypeptide(L)'
;MLLRSANDGAVCVAEHISGTEPDFVDFMNKKAMEIGAKDTRFANPHGLYAQGHYSTAYDLALIARYAIRNPNFNSMVKTRTERINRSINKKDVHLINTAKILWRYQGSDGIKTGYTKEAGHCFVGSATRGGWRLITVVLKSNNSGKDTQELFNYGFKYFKGISFIQPNQVIETVSVTGGVKETVALVGADWLGTVEKKNTPAHAESKIRLKKAVAPI
;
A
#
# COMPACT_ATOMS: atom_id res chain seq x y z
N MET A 1 -3.56 16.23 -4.30
CA MET A 1 -2.75 15.52 -3.27
C MET A 1 -1.78 14.49 -3.86
N LEU A 2 -2.23 13.35 -4.41
CA LEU A 2 -1.36 12.19 -4.68
C LEU A 2 -0.28 12.39 -5.76
N LEU A 3 -0.58 13.09 -6.86
CA LEU A 3 0.41 13.31 -7.94
C LEU A 3 1.45 14.38 -7.55
N ARG A 4 1.00 15.53 -7.06
CA ARG A 4 1.82 16.74 -6.88
C ARG A 4 2.22 17.05 -5.44
N SER A 5 1.83 16.20 -4.49
CA SER A 5 2.01 16.48 -3.05
C SER A 5 1.37 17.79 -2.60
N ALA A 6 0.21 18.12 -3.18
CA ALA A 6 -0.48 19.38 -2.92
C ALA A 6 -1.09 19.36 -1.51
N ASN A 7 -0.54 20.20 -0.60
CA ASN A 7 -0.93 20.27 0.81
C ASN A 7 -2.34 20.83 1.00
N ASP A 8 -2.72 21.83 0.21
CA ASP A 8 -4.07 22.38 0.12
C ASP A 8 -5.12 21.30 -0.13
N GLY A 9 -4.83 20.36 -1.04
CA GLY A 9 -5.69 19.23 -1.31
C GLY A 9 -5.75 18.22 -0.16
N ALA A 10 -4.74 18.13 0.70
CA ALA A 10 -4.77 17.28 1.88
C ALA A 10 -5.64 17.91 2.98
N VAL A 11 -5.51 19.22 3.20
CA VAL A 11 -6.36 19.99 4.13
C VAL A 11 -7.83 19.92 3.71
N CYS A 12 -8.14 20.19 2.44
CA CYS A 12 -9.50 20.14 1.92
C CYS A 12 -10.15 18.75 2.08
N VAL A 13 -9.39 17.67 1.83
CA VAL A 13 -9.87 16.30 2.05
C VAL A 13 -10.08 16.02 3.55
N ALA A 14 -9.19 16.51 4.41
CA ALA A 14 -9.29 16.33 5.84
C ALA A 14 -10.55 17.00 6.42
N GLU A 15 -10.75 18.27 6.11
CA GLU A 15 -11.93 19.05 6.53
C GLU A 15 -13.22 18.47 5.96
N HIS A 16 -13.22 18.02 4.70
CA HIS A 16 -14.41 17.41 4.10
C HIS A 16 -14.83 16.11 4.79
N ILE A 17 -13.87 15.28 5.21
CA ILE A 17 -14.15 13.97 5.81
C ILE A 17 -14.47 14.08 7.30
N SER A 18 -13.73 14.91 8.03
CA SER A 18 -13.75 14.93 9.50
C SER A 18 -14.24 16.26 10.09
N GLY A 19 -14.60 17.24 9.26
CA GLY A 19 -15.00 18.59 9.70
C GLY A 19 -13.81 19.50 9.98
N THR A 20 -12.78 19.01 10.67
CA THR A 20 -11.57 19.77 11.00
C THR A 20 -10.29 18.97 10.76
N GLU A 21 -9.15 19.66 10.58
CA GLU A 21 -7.84 19.00 10.48
C GLU A 21 -7.46 18.20 11.75
N PRO A 22 -7.66 18.72 12.99
CA PRO A 22 -7.41 17.93 14.20
C PRO A 22 -8.21 16.63 14.26
N ASP A 23 -9.51 16.67 13.95
CA ASP A 23 -10.36 15.47 13.95
C ASP A 23 -9.89 14.45 12.89
N PHE A 24 -9.41 14.94 11.74
CA PHE A 24 -8.82 14.08 10.73
C PHE A 24 -7.49 13.48 11.20
N VAL A 25 -6.65 14.23 11.91
CA VAL A 25 -5.40 13.72 12.49
C VAL A 25 -5.66 12.60 13.50
N ASP A 26 -6.70 12.74 14.33
CA ASP A 26 -7.13 11.67 15.23
C ASP A 26 -7.58 10.42 14.46
N PHE A 27 -8.33 10.62 13.36
CA PHE A 27 -8.69 9.53 12.46
C PHE A 27 -7.46 8.86 11.81
N MET A 28 -6.46 9.63 11.38
CA MET A 28 -5.21 9.11 10.83
C MET A 28 -4.44 8.26 11.86
N ASN A 29 -4.32 8.75 13.10
CA ASN A 29 -3.61 8.06 14.18
C ASN A 29 -4.34 6.78 14.60
N LYS A 30 -5.67 6.83 14.72
CA LYS A 30 -6.48 5.64 14.96
C LYS A 30 -6.29 4.60 13.86
N LYS A 31 -6.34 5.01 12.59
CA LYS A 31 -6.12 4.11 11.46
C LYS A 31 -4.72 3.50 11.47
N ALA A 32 -3.68 4.28 11.79
CA ALA A 32 -2.31 3.78 11.90
C ALA A 32 -2.21 2.63 12.91
N MET A 33 -2.81 2.80 14.10
CA MET A 33 -2.88 1.75 15.12
C MET A 33 -3.63 0.51 14.65
N GLU A 34 -4.79 0.69 14.01
CA GLU A 34 -5.62 -0.41 13.48
C GLU A 34 -4.89 -1.28 12.45
N ILE A 35 -4.04 -0.67 11.61
CA ILE A 35 -3.28 -1.38 10.57
C ILE A 35 -1.89 -1.85 11.04
N GLY A 36 -1.56 -1.61 12.32
CA GLY A 36 -0.33 -2.07 12.97
C GLY A 36 0.88 -1.14 12.82
N ALA A 37 0.71 0.08 12.29
CA ALA A 37 1.75 1.10 12.23
C ALA A 37 1.88 1.81 13.60
N LYS A 38 2.46 1.09 14.57
CA LYS A 38 2.47 1.46 16.00
C LYS A 38 3.54 2.47 16.38
N ASP A 39 4.56 2.63 15.54
CA ASP A 39 5.67 3.57 15.72
C ASP A 39 5.49 4.83 14.84
N THR A 40 4.22 5.21 14.63
CA THR A 40 3.81 6.34 13.79
C THR A 40 2.85 7.24 14.54
N ARG A 41 3.09 8.55 14.43
CA ARG A 41 2.17 9.59 14.88
C ARG A 41 2.11 10.71 13.85
N PHE A 42 0.92 10.98 13.36
CA PHE A 42 0.62 12.12 12.51
C PHE A 42 0.21 13.31 13.37
N ALA A 43 0.67 14.51 12.98
CA ALA A 43 0.29 15.77 13.60
C ALA A 43 -0.41 16.74 12.61
N ASN A 44 -0.47 16.37 11.33
CA ASN A 44 -1.15 17.12 10.27
C ASN A 44 -1.39 16.19 9.06
N PRO A 45 -2.32 16.51 8.15
CA PRO A 45 -2.67 15.66 7.01
C PRO A 45 -1.67 15.70 5.85
N HIS A 46 -0.78 16.70 5.80
CA HIS A 46 0.07 16.99 4.63
C HIS A 46 1.54 16.60 4.80
N GLY A 47 2.00 16.31 6.03
CA GLY A 47 3.37 15.88 6.32
C GLY A 47 4.40 17.02 6.41
N LEU A 48 3.98 18.27 6.67
CA LEU A 48 4.96 19.31 7.02
C LEU A 48 5.48 19.05 8.42
N TYR A 49 6.68 19.56 8.71
CA TYR A 49 7.28 19.44 10.04
C TYR A 49 6.32 19.95 11.12
N ALA A 50 6.10 19.11 12.12
CA ALA A 50 5.35 19.43 13.33
C ALA A 50 5.90 18.58 14.47
N GLN A 51 5.84 19.10 15.70
CA GLN A 51 6.38 18.42 16.86
C GLN A 51 5.67 17.07 17.09
N GLY A 52 6.47 16.01 17.17
CA GLY A 52 5.98 14.64 17.33
C GLY A 52 5.24 14.09 16.11
N HIS A 53 5.46 14.65 14.91
CA HIS A 53 5.09 14.02 13.64
C HIS A 53 6.21 13.07 13.20
N TYR A 54 5.98 11.76 13.20
CA TYR A 54 7.01 10.77 12.87
C TYR A 54 6.41 9.45 12.36
N SER A 55 7.25 8.64 11.74
CA SER A 55 6.95 7.27 11.29
C SER A 55 8.25 6.48 11.12
N THR A 56 8.15 5.20 10.81
CA THR A 56 9.29 4.31 10.51
C THR A 56 9.20 3.75 9.09
N ALA A 57 10.30 3.20 8.59
CA ALA A 57 10.28 2.54 7.28
C ALA A 57 9.31 1.35 7.25
N TYR A 58 9.23 0.59 8.34
CA TYR A 58 8.33 -0.55 8.49
C TYR A 58 6.86 -0.11 8.48
N ASP A 59 6.52 0.90 9.28
CA ASP A 59 5.16 1.42 9.37
C ASP A 59 4.66 2.03 8.06
N LEU A 60 5.51 2.78 7.36
CA LEU A 60 5.19 3.29 6.04
C LEU A 60 4.95 2.17 5.02
N ALA A 61 5.65 1.03 5.16
CA ALA A 61 5.39 -0.15 4.34
C ALA A 61 4.04 -0.79 4.69
N LEU A 62 3.64 -0.82 5.97
CA LEU A 62 2.31 -1.28 6.38
C LEU A 62 1.19 -0.37 5.85
N ILE A 63 1.36 0.95 5.98
CA ILE A 63 0.43 1.96 5.45
C ILE A 63 0.30 1.81 3.93
N ALA A 64 1.42 1.69 3.22
CA ALA A 64 1.44 1.48 1.78
C ALA A 64 0.73 0.17 1.39
N ARG A 65 1.01 -0.93 2.10
CA ARG A 65 0.39 -2.23 1.87
C ARG A 65 -1.13 -2.16 2.07
N TYR A 66 -1.60 -1.47 3.10
CA TYR A 66 -3.02 -1.25 3.33
C TYR A 66 -3.65 -0.43 2.19
N ALA A 67 -3.07 0.73 1.86
CA ALA A 67 -3.61 1.64 0.86
C ALA A 67 -3.67 1.00 -0.54
N ILE A 68 -2.67 0.21 -0.90
CA ILE A 68 -2.60 -0.53 -2.16
C ILE A 68 -3.70 -1.58 -2.31
N ARG A 69 -4.41 -1.99 -1.26
CA ARG A 69 -5.58 -2.87 -1.42
C ARG A 69 -6.76 -2.16 -2.08
N ASN A 70 -6.77 -0.83 -2.08
CA ASN A 70 -7.80 -0.04 -2.74
C ASN A 70 -7.45 0.18 -4.24
N PRO A 71 -8.27 -0.33 -5.19
CA PRO A 71 -8.02 -0.16 -6.62
C PRO A 71 -7.98 1.31 -7.06
N ASN A 72 -8.81 2.18 -6.46
CA ASN A 72 -8.83 3.60 -6.77
C ASN A 72 -7.51 4.27 -6.34
N PHE A 73 -6.99 3.92 -5.16
CA PHE A 73 -5.68 4.40 -4.71
C PHE A 73 -4.58 3.98 -5.67
N ASN A 74 -4.52 2.70 -6.07
CA ASN A 74 -3.54 2.20 -7.06
C ASN A 74 -3.61 2.99 -8.37
N SER A 75 -4.82 3.22 -8.88
CA SER A 75 -5.02 3.98 -10.11
C SER A 75 -4.41 5.38 -9.97
N MET A 76 -4.76 6.09 -8.91
CA MET A 76 -4.31 7.46 -8.67
C MET A 76 -2.79 7.58 -8.50
N VAL A 77 -2.15 6.70 -7.74
CA VAL A 77 -0.69 6.78 -7.51
C VAL A 77 0.14 6.34 -8.71
N LYS A 78 -0.45 5.52 -9.59
CA LYS A 78 0.14 5.11 -10.87
C LYS A 78 -0.01 6.17 -11.96
N THR A 79 -0.99 7.07 -11.84
CA THR A 79 -1.18 8.17 -12.81
C THR A 79 0.07 9.01 -12.93
N ARG A 80 0.65 9.06 -14.13
CA ARG A 80 1.86 9.83 -14.45
C ARG A 80 1.56 11.31 -14.60
N THR A 81 0.51 11.63 -15.32
CA THR A 81 0.05 12.99 -15.55
C THR A 81 -1.47 13.03 -15.54
N GLU A 82 -2.04 14.14 -15.10
CA GLU A 82 -3.48 14.37 -15.09
C GLU A 82 -3.75 15.84 -15.43
N ARG A 83 -4.87 16.14 -16.07
CA ARG A 83 -5.27 17.53 -16.32
C ARG A 83 -6.54 17.83 -15.54
N ILE A 84 -6.45 18.80 -14.63
CA ILE A 84 -7.57 19.17 -13.77
C ILE A 84 -8.23 20.46 -14.24
N ASN A 85 -9.53 20.58 -13.95
CA ASN A 85 -10.25 21.83 -14.11
C ASN A 85 -10.23 22.57 -12.77
N ARG A 86 -9.92 23.87 -12.81
CA ARG A 86 -9.99 24.75 -11.65
C ARG A 86 -11.06 25.80 -11.87
N SER A 87 -11.89 26.07 -10.86
CA SER A 87 -12.88 27.16 -10.90
C SER A 87 -12.18 28.52 -10.90
N ILE A 88 -11.15 28.67 -10.07
CA ILE A 88 -10.31 29.86 -9.92
C ILE A 88 -8.84 29.54 -10.21
N ASN A 89 -8.09 30.52 -10.75
CA ASN A 89 -6.69 30.37 -11.18
C ASN A 89 -6.47 29.21 -12.18
N LYS A 90 -6.69 29.50 -13.47
CA LYS A 90 -6.55 28.53 -14.58
C LYS A 90 -5.10 28.12 -14.90
N LYS A 91 -4.13 28.57 -14.10
CA LYS A 91 -2.71 28.14 -14.19
C LYS A 91 -2.53 26.81 -13.44
N ASP A 92 -1.44 26.10 -13.73
CA ASP A 92 -1.06 24.82 -13.07
C ASP A 92 -2.18 23.75 -13.05
N VAL A 93 -2.79 23.56 -14.22
CA VAL A 93 -3.84 22.54 -14.47
C VAL A 93 -3.26 21.20 -14.92
N HIS A 94 -2.00 21.16 -15.35
CA HIS A 94 -1.34 19.93 -15.75
C HIS A 94 -0.50 19.40 -14.58
N LEU A 95 -1.03 18.37 -13.92
CA LEU A 95 -0.37 17.72 -12.81
C LEU A 95 0.58 16.67 -13.34
N ILE A 96 1.83 16.70 -12.87
CA ILE A 96 2.84 15.68 -13.15
C ILE A 96 3.18 15.01 -11.83
N ASN A 97 3.18 13.68 -11.82
CA ASN A 97 3.50 12.91 -10.63
C ASN A 97 4.95 13.15 -10.18
N THR A 98 5.16 13.42 -8.90
CA THR A 98 6.51 13.66 -8.34
C THR A 98 7.35 12.38 -8.30
N ALA A 99 6.72 11.20 -8.31
CA ALA A 99 7.38 9.90 -8.36
C ALA A 99 7.96 9.61 -9.76
N LYS A 100 9.10 10.25 -10.08
CA LYS A 100 9.81 10.10 -11.38
C LYS A 100 10.14 8.64 -11.74
N ILE A 101 10.17 7.73 -10.77
CA ILE A 101 10.39 6.30 -10.98
C ILE A 101 9.32 5.66 -11.88
N LEU A 102 8.10 6.21 -11.93
CA LEU A 102 7.02 5.74 -12.80
C LEU A 102 7.39 5.75 -14.29
N TRP A 103 8.33 6.61 -14.71
CA TRP A 103 8.84 6.68 -16.08
C TRP A 103 10.12 5.87 -16.30
N ARG A 104 10.84 5.55 -15.22
CA ARG A 104 12.23 5.07 -15.28
C ARG A 104 12.38 3.60 -14.92
N TYR A 105 11.42 3.03 -14.20
CA TYR A 105 11.52 1.67 -13.69
C TYR A 105 10.36 0.80 -14.16
N GLN A 106 10.69 -0.25 -14.92
CA GLN A 106 9.70 -1.18 -15.44
C GLN A 106 8.90 -1.84 -14.30
N GLY A 107 7.58 -1.84 -14.43
CA GLY A 107 6.68 -2.41 -13.42
C GLY A 107 6.41 -1.48 -12.23
N SER A 108 7.02 -0.30 -12.15
CA SER A 108 6.68 0.67 -11.11
C SER A 108 5.22 1.13 -11.23
N ASP A 109 4.53 1.18 -10.10
CA ASP A 109 3.14 1.56 -9.99
C ASP A 109 2.86 2.49 -8.80
N GLY A 110 3.88 3.16 -8.24
CA GLY A 110 3.74 4.14 -7.17
C GLY A 110 4.97 4.26 -6.27
N ILE A 111 4.88 4.87 -5.09
CA ILE A 111 3.68 5.48 -4.50
C ILE A 111 3.89 6.97 -4.25
N LYS A 112 4.88 7.35 -3.43
CA LYS A 112 4.96 8.73 -2.95
C LYS A 112 6.39 9.16 -2.60
N THR A 113 6.75 10.37 -3.05
CA THR A 113 7.95 11.10 -2.61
C THR A 113 7.69 11.90 -1.34
N GLY A 114 8.73 12.08 -0.51
CA GLY A 114 8.71 12.99 0.63
C GLY A 114 10.01 13.78 0.73
N TYR A 115 9.92 15.04 1.16
CA TYR A 115 11.07 15.88 1.45
C TYR A 115 10.70 16.99 2.44
N THR A 116 11.48 17.12 3.51
CA THR A 116 11.63 18.35 4.29
C THR A 116 13.11 18.54 4.57
N LYS A 117 13.49 19.71 5.11
CA LYS A 117 14.88 19.98 5.50
C LYS A 117 15.36 18.97 6.57
N GLU A 118 14.47 18.58 7.46
CA GLU A 118 14.72 17.67 8.58
C GLU A 118 14.72 16.20 8.15
N ALA A 119 13.78 15.82 7.27
CA ALA A 119 13.58 14.43 6.84
C ALA A 119 14.55 13.98 5.73
N GLY A 120 15.09 14.91 4.95
CA GLY A 120 15.85 14.59 3.73
C GLY A 120 14.94 13.97 2.66
N HIS A 121 15.51 13.35 1.62
CA HIS A 121 14.71 12.69 0.59
C HIS A 121 14.24 11.32 1.05
N CYS A 122 12.91 11.16 1.06
CA CYS A 122 12.24 9.91 1.37
C CYS A 122 11.46 9.43 0.14
N PHE A 123 11.29 8.11 0.04
CA PHE A 123 10.44 7.52 -0.99
C PHE A 123 9.79 6.23 -0.50
N VAL A 124 8.48 6.12 -0.73
CA VAL A 124 7.74 4.87 -0.64
C VAL A 124 7.42 4.42 -2.07
N GLY A 125 8.03 3.33 -2.49
CA GLY A 125 7.89 2.78 -3.83
C GLY A 125 7.00 1.55 -3.87
N SER A 126 6.32 1.36 -5.00
CA SER A 126 5.70 0.09 -5.37
C SER A 126 6.08 -0.30 -6.81
N ALA A 127 6.28 -1.60 -7.02
CA ALA A 127 6.46 -2.19 -8.33
C ALA A 127 5.88 -3.61 -8.39
N THR A 128 5.31 -3.97 -9.53
CA THR A 128 4.70 -5.27 -9.79
C THR A 128 5.34 -5.92 -11.01
N ARG A 129 5.81 -7.17 -10.88
CA ARG A 129 6.37 -7.98 -11.98
C ARG A 129 6.03 -9.45 -11.76
N GLY A 130 5.64 -10.16 -12.82
CA GLY A 130 5.37 -11.60 -12.73
C GLY A 130 4.29 -11.96 -11.70
N GLY A 131 3.24 -11.15 -11.57
CA GLY A 131 2.10 -11.43 -10.71
C GLY A 131 2.27 -11.13 -9.21
N TRP A 132 3.43 -10.63 -8.77
CA TRP A 132 3.65 -10.24 -7.37
C TRP A 132 4.21 -8.81 -7.28
N ARG A 133 3.96 -8.18 -6.14
CA ARG A 133 4.25 -6.77 -5.88
C ARG A 133 5.25 -6.62 -4.74
N LEU A 134 6.21 -5.73 -4.93
CA LEU A 134 7.15 -5.28 -3.91
C LEU A 134 6.82 -3.86 -3.48
N ILE A 135 6.97 -3.60 -2.18
CA ILE A 135 6.95 -2.27 -1.58
C ILE A 135 8.34 -1.99 -1.02
N THR A 136 8.86 -0.79 -1.26
CA THR A 136 10.13 -0.33 -0.70
C THR A 136 9.93 0.98 0.04
N VAL A 137 10.69 1.18 1.11
CA VAL A 137 10.72 2.45 1.84
C VAL A 137 12.17 2.84 2.05
N VAL A 138 12.52 4.04 1.59
CA VAL A 138 13.84 4.65 1.78
C VAL A 138 13.63 5.98 2.48
N LEU A 139 14.34 6.19 3.60
CA LEU A 139 14.26 7.40 4.42
C LEU A 139 15.61 8.11 4.43
N LYS A 140 15.59 9.45 4.42
CA LYS A 140 16.79 10.30 4.53
C LYS A 140 17.94 9.89 3.61
N SER A 141 17.62 9.59 2.34
CA SER A 141 18.61 9.22 1.33
C SER A 141 19.11 10.45 0.55
N ASN A 142 20.34 10.39 0.07
CA ASN A 142 20.89 11.36 -0.88
C ASN A 142 20.25 11.20 -2.28
N ASN A 143 19.79 10.00 -2.62
CA ASN A 143 19.12 9.70 -3.89
C ASN A 143 18.08 8.58 -3.71
N SER A 144 16.96 8.91 -3.07
CA SER A 144 15.91 7.94 -2.77
C SER A 144 15.39 7.19 -4.00
N GLY A 145 15.37 7.86 -5.17
CA GLY A 145 14.96 7.23 -6.42
C GLY A 145 15.94 6.16 -6.93
N LYS A 146 17.24 6.30 -6.69
CA LYS A 146 18.24 5.27 -7.04
C LYS A 146 18.17 4.11 -6.07
N ASP A 147 18.20 4.38 -4.77
CA ASP A 147 18.19 3.35 -3.73
C ASP A 147 16.93 2.47 -3.82
N THR A 148 15.77 3.07 -4.11
CA THR A 148 14.54 2.34 -4.37
C THR A 148 14.66 1.38 -5.57
N GLN A 149 15.29 1.81 -6.67
CA GLN A 149 15.49 0.94 -7.84
C GLN A 149 16.43 -0.22 -7.52
N GLU A 150 17.47 0.01 -6.73
CA GLU A 150 18.39 -1.03 -6.28
C GLU A 150 17.69 -2.06 -5.38
N LEU A 151 16.85 -1.61 -4.43
CA LEU A 151 16.03 -2.50 -3.61
C LEU A 151 15.05 -3.33 -4.44
N PHE A 152 14.37 -2.73 -5.41
CA PHE A 152 13.50 -3.49 -6.31
C PHE A 152 14.28 -4.49 -7.16
N ASN A 153 15.44 -4.08 -7.70
CA ASN A 153 16.30 -4.97 -8.48
C ASN A 153 16.75 -6.16 -7.64
N TYR A 154 17.16 -5.93 -6.40
CA TYR A 154 17.49 -6.98 -5.45
C TYR A 154 16.30 -7.93 -5.21
N GLY A 155 15.14 -7.38 -4.84
CA GLY A 155 13.94 -8.16 -4.57
C GLY A 155 13.50 -9.02 -5.76
N PHE A 156 13.39 -8.42 -6.95
CA PHE A 156 12.98 -9.16 -8.14
C PHE A 156 14.05 -10.11 -8.68
N LYS A 157 15.34 -9.84 -8.46
CA LYS A 157 16.43 -10.72 -8.89
C LYS A 157 16.52 -11.97 -8.03
N TYR A 158 16.43 -11.81 -6.71
CA TYR A 158 16.72 -12.89 -5.77
C TYR A 158 15.48 -13.57 -5.17
N PHE A 159 14.29 -12.98 -5.29
CA PHE A 159 13.07 -13.52 -4.68
C PHE A 159 11.93 -13.63 -5.69
N LYS A 160 10.95 -14.48 -5.34
CA LYS A 160 9.68 -14.65 -6.04
C LYS A 160 8.55 -14.73 -5.02
N GLY A 161 7.40 -14.14 -5.35
CA GLY A 161 6.16 -14.39 -4.61
C GLY A 161 5.53 -15.70 -5.06
N ILE A 162 5.02 -16.47 -4.11
CA ILE A 162 4.25 -17.69 -4.34
C ILE A 162 2.86 -17.45 -3.78
N SER A 163 1.84 -17.67 -4.60
CA SER A 163 0.43 -17.63 -4.19
C SER A 163 -0.06 -19.06 -4.01
N PHE A 164 -0.52 -19.40 -2.81
CA PHE A 164 -1.17 -20.68 -2.53
C PHE A 164 -2.68 -20.60 -2.72
N ILE A 165 -3.29 -19.51 -2.23
CA ILE A 165 -4.73 -19.29 -2.26
C ILE A 165 -5.01 -17.84 -2.66
N GLN A 166 -5.96 -17.63 -3.56
CA GLN A 166 -6.47 -16.31 -3.92
C GLN A 166 -7.83 -16.06 -3.26
N PRO A 167 -8.24 -14.79 -3.08
CA PRO A 167 -9.59 -14.46 -2.64
C PRO A 167 -10.64 -15.09 -3.57
N ASN A 168 -11.68 -15.68 -2.98
CA ASN A 168 -12.77 -16.37 -3.68
C ASN A 168 -12.37 -17.60 -4.50
N GLN A 169 -11.09 -18.03 -4.47
CA GLN A 169 -10.68 -19.29 -5.05
C GLN A 169 -11.36 -20.42 -4.26
N VAL A 170 -12.10 -21.28 -4.97
CA VAL A 170 -12.64 -22.52 -4.39
C VAL A 170 -11.45 -23.45 -4.10
N ILE A 171 -11.30 -23.81 -2.84
CA ILE A 171 -10.22 -24.66 -2.36
C ILE A 171 -10.68 -26.11 -2.38
N GLU A 172 -11.81 -26.38 -1.73
CA GLU A 172 -12.47 -27.68 -1.72
C GLU A 172 -13.96 -27.52 -1.36
N THR A 173 -14.74 -28.58 -1.49
CA THR A 173 -16.13 -28.65 -1.04
C THR A 173 -16.18 -29.45 0.26
N VAL A 174 -16.80 -28.87 1.30
CA VAL A 174 -16.83 -29.45 2.65
C VAL A 174 -18.25 -29.84 3.03
N SER A 175 -18.42 -31.00 3.67
CA SER A 175 -19.72 -31.43 4.19
C SER A 175 -20.12 -30.62 5.43
N VAL A 176 -21.39 -30.21 5.50
CA VAL A 176 -21.95 -29.43 6.61
C VAL A 176 -23.02 -30.25 7.31
N THR A 177 -22.89 -30.39 8.63
CA THR A 177 -23.91 -31.04 9.45
C THR A 177 -25.00 -30.04 9.87
N GLY A 178 -26.27 -30.44 9.73
CA GLY A 178 -27.42 -29.63 10.18
C GLY A 178 -27.79 -28.47 9.25
N GLY A 179 -27.15 -28.36 8.08
CA GLY A 179 -27.46 -27.34 7.08
C GLY A 179 -28.60 -27.76 6.14
N VAL A 180 -29.28 -26.78 5.56
CA VAL A 180 -30.24 -27.01 4.45
C VAL A 180 -29.50 -27.55 3.21
N LYS A 181 -28.24 -27.16 3.03
CA LYS A 181 -27.32 -27.75 2.05
C LYS A 181 -26.35 -28.68 2.78
N GLU A 182 -26.14 -29.86 2.20
CA GLU A 182 -25.22 -30.87 2.74
C GLU A 182 -23.75 -30.51 2.56
N THR A 183 -23.45 -29.58 1.66
CA THR A 183 -22.08 -29.11 1.39
C THR A 183 -22.01 -27.62 1.13
N VAL A 184 -20.84 -27.04 1.38
CA VAL A 184 -20.48 -25.66 1.03
C VAL A 184 -19.08 -25.61 0.43
N ALA A 185 -18.81 -24.61 -0.40
CA ALA A 185 -17.47 -24.36 -0.91
C ALA A 185 -16.62 -23.69 0.18
N LEU A 186 -15.48 -24.29 0.51
CA LEU A 186 -14.42 -23.61 1.23
C LEU A 186 -13.69 -22.70 0.23
N VAL A 187 -13.68 -21.40 0.49
CA VAL A 187 -13.04 -20.42 -0.37
C VAL A 187 -11.93 -19.67 0.37
N GLY A 188 -10.94 -19.19 -0.37
CA GLY A 188 -9.95 -18.27 0.15
C GLY A 188 -10.58 -16.95 0.57
N ALA A 189 -10.49 -16.60 1.85
CA ALA A 189 -10.98 -15.30 2.34
C ALA A 189 -10.09 -14.13 1.88
N ASP A 190 -8.78 -14.38 1.72
CA ASP A 190 -7.79 -13.41 1.26
C ASP A 190 -6.65 -14.14 0.52
N TRP A 191 -5.70 -13.38 0.00
CA TRP A 191 -4.46 -13.92 -0.55
C TRP A 191 -3.64 -14.62 0.55
N LEU A 192 -3.34 -15.91 0.35
CA LEU A 192 -2.36 -16.64 1.13
C LEU A 192 -1.17 -16.97 0.24
N GLY A 193 0.02 -16.57 0.66
CA GLY A 193 1.24 -16.75 -0.10
C GLY A 193 2.48 -16.60 0.76
N THR A 194 3.63 -16.82 0.14
CA THR A 194 4.94 -16.60 0.75
C THR A 194 5.90 -15.98 -0.25
N VAL A 195 7.07 -15.57 0.23
CA VAL A 195 8.18 -15.12 -0.60
C VAL A 195 9.32 -16.12 -0.43
N GLU A 196 9.82 -16.65 -1.54
CA GLU A 196 10.96 -17.56 -1.55
C GLU A 196 12.16 -16.95 -2.27
N LYS A 197 13.36 -17.37 -1.84
CA LYS A 197 14.58 -17.11 -2.60
C LYS A 197 14.54 -17.93 -3.89
N LYS A 198 14.97 -17.32 -5.00
CA LYS A 198 15.12 -18.02 -6.27
C LYS A 198 16.34 -18.95 -6.21
N ASN A 199 16.28 -20.02 -7.00
CA ASN A 199 17.35 -21.02 -7.14
C ASN A 199 17.71 -21.74 -5.82
N THR A 200 16.78 -21.77 -4.86
CA THR A 200 16.81 -22.69 -3.72
C THR A 200 15.69 -23.72 -3.88
N PRO A 201 15.80 -24.92 -3.29
CA PRO A 201 14.67 -25.83 -3.19
C PRO A 201 13.44 -25.11 -2.62
N ALA A 202 12.25 -25.46 -3.11
CA ALA A 202 11.01 -24.94 -2.54
C ALA A 202 10.91 -25.43 -1.10
N HIS A 203 10.63 -24.52 -0.17
CA HIS A 203 10.52 -24.84 1.26
C HIS A 203 9.09 -24.74 1.77
N ALA A 204 8.18 -24.17 0.97
CA ALA A 204 6.83 -23.92 1.41
C ALA A 204 5.86 -25.05 1.04
N GLU A 205 5.29 -25.67 2.06
CA GLU A 205 4.18 -26.62 1.96
C GLU A 205 2.90 -26.00 2.52
N SER A 206 1.74 -26.38 1.97
CA SER A 206 0.44 -25.96 2.49
C SER A 206 -0.36 -27.15 2.99
N LYS A 207 -0.94 -27.05 4.19
CA LYS A 207 -1.80 -28.08 4.77
C LYS A 207 -3.05 -27.44 5.34
N ILE A 208 -4.21 -27.86 4.85
CA ILE A 208 -5.51 -27.38 5.34
C ILE A 208 -5.95 -28.31 6.47
N ARG A 209 -6.37 -27.71 7.59
CA ARG A 209 -6.94 -28.43 8.73
C ARG A 209 -8.28 -27.82 9.06
N LEU A 210 -9.35 -28.50 8.68
CA LEU A 210 -10.70 -28.08 8.95
C LEU A 210 -11.24 -28.76 10.20
N LYS A 211 -11.95 -27.98 11.02
CA LYS A 211 -12.87 -28.55 12.01
C LYS A 211 -14.15 -28.97 11.28
N LYS A 212 -14.92 -29.88 11.88
CA LYS A 212 -16.24 -30.28 11.36
C LYS A 212 -17.10 -29.02 11.17
N ALA A 213 -17.63 -28.83 9.95
CA ALA A 213 -18.51 -27.73 9.63
C ALA A 213 -19.94 -28.05 10.10
N VAL A 214 -20.52 -27.18 10.94
CA VAL A 214 -21.85 -27.35 11.53
C VAL A 214 -22.62 -26.06 11.32
N ALA A 215 -23.86 -26.16 10.84
CA ALA A 215 -24.73 -25.02 10.61
C ALA A 215 -25.16 -24.35 11.94
N PRO A 216 -25.47 -23.03 11.92
CA PRO A 216 -25.40 -22.12 10.79
C PRO A 216 -23.95 -21.68 10.48
N ILE A 217 -23.66 -21.47 9.19
CA ILE A 217 -22.40 -20.93 8.66
C ILE A 217 -22.73 -19.88 7.61
#